data_AF-A0A9E0KG52-F1
#
_entry.id   AF-A0A9E0KG52-F1
#
_cell.length_a   1.000
_cell.length_b   1.000
_cell.length_c   1.000
_cell.angle_alpha   90.00
_cell.angle_beta   90.00
_cell.angle_gamma   90.00
#
_symmetry.space_group_name_H-M   'P 1'
#
loop_
_entity.id
_entity.type
_entity.pdbx_description
1 polymer ?
#
loop_
_entity_poly.entity_id
_entity_poly.type
_entity_poly.pdbx_seq_one_letter_code
_entity_poly.pdbx_strand_id
1 'polypeptide(L)'
;MKSKYTSIFLLVFMLYACVPSSEKTYTYLVNEPIYMDINEFRNSVAITQDTHPITSYGKISYYKGFLFVSEPQKGIHIINNTNPNNPYIVGYIELLGNADIAIKNDILYADSYIDLVWFNITNPSIPVYEGRLENAFEEAFPPLEDVNLGIDGSMVWNKPDDKIIVGWTITSRTETRSNSIFSGFPWWIETDPVPVMSEKNTNGINGSMSRFSLHDDYLYAVINNNMSIINVSGTTPVKAVDNLYIGWNVETIFYYKNNMFMGTPTGLLIYSVENPTQPLFKSSIQHVLGCDPVVVENDIAYVTIHSGNLCGQNNNELIAIDVKDVENPKQVVSYTMTKPKGLGIDNGTLFICDDGLKIYKADNPQTIMANKLAHYTNIDGYDVIPFENTLMMIASDGIYQYDYSDLNNIHQISFLPMSNEKEE
;
A
#
# COMPACT_ATOMS: atom_id res chain seq x y z
N MET A 1 87.33 -6.24 -21.99
CA MET A 1 86.62 -5.51 -23.07
C MET A 1 85.30 -4.96 -22.54
N LYS A 2 84.80 -3.82 -23.03
CA LYS A 2 83.44 -3.32 -22.72
C LYS A 2 82.48 -3.79 -23.83
N SER A 3 81.47 -4.63 -23.52
CA SER A 3 80.46 -5.03 -24.52
C SER A 3 79.22 -5.72 -23.93
N LYS A 4 78.08 -5.60 -24.63
CA LYS A 4 76.88 -6.48 -24.62
C LYS A 4 75.98 -6.62 -23.37
N TYR A 5 75.77 -5.58 -22.55
CA TYR A 5 74.66 -5.60 -21.57
C TYR A 5 73.70 -4.40 -21.62
N THR A 6 73.99 -3.35 -22.37
CA THR A 6 73.23 -2.08 -22.38
C THR A 6 72.01 -2.03 -23.33
N SER A 7 71.54 -3.17 -23.86
CA SER A 7 70.50 -3.19 -24.90
C SER A 7 69.33 -4.16 -24.67
N ILE A 8 69.29 -4.86 -23.53
CA ILE A 8 68.23 -5.84 -23.22
C ILE A 8 67.31 -5.36 -22.07
N PHE A 9 67.67 -4.28 -21.37
CA PHE A 9 66.85 -3.71 -20.29
C PHE A 9 65.87 -2.60 -20.74
N LEU A 10 65.94 -2.14 -21.99
CA LEU A 10 65.08 -1.06 -22.51
C LEU A 10 63.87 -1.58 -23.33
N LEU A 11 63.73 -2.90 -23.53
CA LEU A 11 62.67 -3.48 -24.36
C LEU A 11 61.51 -4.07 -23.54
N VAL A 12 61.68 -4.29 -22.23
CA VAL A 12 60.66 -4.89 -21.36
C VAL A 12 59.60 -3.88 -20.90
N PHE A 13 59.94 -2.59 -20.84
CA PHE A 13 59.03 -1.53 -20.38
C PHE A 13 58.10 -0.95 -21.46
N MET A 14 58.19 -1.37 -22.72
CA MET A 14 57.27 -0.95 -23.79
C MET A 14 56.09 -1.90 -24.03
N LEU A 15 55.89 -2.91 -23.17
CA LEU A 15 54.75 -3.82 -23.24
C LEU A 15 53.63 -3.51 -22.22
N TYR A 16 53.55 -2.26 -21.74
CA TYR A 16 52.25 -1.66 -21.43
C TYR A 16 51.53 -1.29 -22.73
N ALA A 17 51.18 -2.32 -23.51
CA ALA A 17 50.17 -2.18 -24.55
C ALA A 17 48.88 -1.74 -23.86
N CYS A 18 48.24 -0.68 -24.38
CA CYS A 18 46.91 -0.30 -23.93
C CYS A 18 46.00 -1.52 -24.10
N VAL A 19 45.45 -2.04 -23.00
CA VAL A 19 44.39 -3.06 -23.09
C VAL A 19 43.23 -2.37 -23.77
N PRO A 20 42.86 -2.74 -25.03
CA PRO A 20 41.74 -2.10 -25.68
C PRO A 20 40.52 -2.35 -24.80
N SER A 21 39.78 -1.29 -24.50
CA SER A 21 38.49 -1.39 -23.85
C SER A 21 37.63 -2.33 -24.69
N SER A 22 37.42 -3.56 -24.19
CA SER A 22 36.47 -4.48 -24.80
C SER A 22 35.07 -3.93 -24.53
N GLU A 23 34.67 -3.03 -25.41
CA GLU A 23 33.29 -2.63 -25.62
C GLU A 23 32.46 -3.89 -25.81
N LYS A 24 31.60 -4.15 -24.83
CA LYS A 24 30.65 -5.25 -24.86
C LYS A 24 29.29 -4.67 -25.10
N THR A 25 28.63 -5.21 -26.11
CA THR A 25 27.23 -4.94 -26.38
C THR A 25 26.39 -5.86 -25.51
N TYR A 26 25.49 -5.27 -24.72
CA TYR A 26 24.52 -5.95 -23.88
C TYR A 26 23.12 -5.62 -24.40
N THR A 27 22.28 -6.65 -24.58
CA THR A 27 20.86 -6.49 -24.87
C THR A 27 20.08 -6.98 -23.66
N TYR A 28 19.15 -6.17 -23.17
CA TYR A 28 18.37 -6.43 -21.96
C TYR A 28 16.96 -5.83 -22.07
N LEU A 29 16.01 -6.39 -21.32
CA LEU A 29 14.67 -5.81 -21.19
C LEU A 29 14.65 -4.79 -20.05
N VAL A 30 13.89 -3.71 -20.25
CA VAL A 30 13.75 -2.61 -19.28
C VAL A 30 12.33 -2.03 -19.34
N ASN A 31 11.84 -1.52 -18.22
CA ASN A 31 10.58 -0.78 -18.14
C ASN A 31 10.83 0.69 -18.55
N GLU A 32 10.42 1.09 -19.75
CA GLU A 32 10.47 2.50 -20.19
C GLU A 32 9.20 3.24 -19.75
N PRO A 33 9.29 4.47 -19.20
CA PRO A 33 8.12 5.18 -18.70
C PRO A 33 7.22 5.70 -19.83
N ILE A 34 5.91 5.50 -19.67
CA ILE A 34 4.86 6.10 -20.51
C ILE A 34 4.53 7.49 -19.94
N TYR A 35 4.62 8.53 -20.77
CA TYR A 35 4.35 9.91 -20.37
C TYR A 35 2.97 10.41 -20.80
N MET A 36 2.30 11.15 -19.91
CA MET A 36 1.11 11.98 -20.19
C MET A 36 1.45 13.46 -19.97
N ASP A 37 0.75 14.40 -20.62
CA ASP A 37 0.89 15.82 -20.32
C ASP A 37 0.40 16.15 -18.90
N ILE A 38 1.16 16.94 -18.14
CA ILE A 38 0.81 17.23 -16.74
C ILE A 38 -0.49 18.04 -16.62
N ASN A 39 -0.86 18.81 -17.64
CA ASN A 39 -2.12 19.55 -17.67
C ASN A 39 -3.29 18.63 -18.05
N GLU A 40 -3.09 17.72 -19.00
CA GLU A 40 -4.08 16.69 -19.36
C GLU A 40 -4.40 15.82 -18.14
N PHE A 41 -3.36 15.31 -17.48
CA PHE A 41 -3.45 14.56 -16.23
C PHE A 41 -4.21 15.31 -15.13
N ARG A 42 -3.85 16.57 -14.83
CA ARG A 42 -4.50 17.31 -13.72
C ARG A 42 -5.94 17.75 -14.03
N ASN A 43 -6.34 17.77 -15.31
CA ASN A 43 -7.72 18.04 -15.74
C ASN A 43 -8.54 16.76 -16.01
N SER A 44 -8.01 15.55 -15.80
CA SER A 44 -8.73 14.30 -16.03
C SER A 44 -9.79 13.96 -14.97
N VAL A 45 -9.78 14.66 -13.83
CA VAL A 45 -10.67 14.33 -12.69
C VAL A 45 -12.13 14.58 -13.06
N ALA A 46 -12.91 13.50 -13.16
CA ALA A 46 -14.33 13.53 -13.45
C ALA A 46 -15.14 12.83 -12.35
N ILE A 47 -16.42 13.21 -12.20
CA ILE A 47 -17.35 12.60 -11.24
C ILE A 47 -18.64 12.34 -11.98
N THR A 48 -19.13 11.10 -11.94
CA THR A 48 -20.39 10.69 -12.59
C THR A 48 -21.28 9.85 -11.67
N GLN A 49 -22.58 9.83 -11.99
CA GLN A 49 -23.58 8.92 -11.42
C GLN A 49 -23.66 7.61 -12.23
N ASP A 50 -22.99 7.51 -13.38
CA ASP A 50 -22.97 6.31 -14.21
C ASP A 50 -22.26 5.16 -13.49
N THR A 51 -22.93 4.02 -13.38
CA THR A 51 -22.40 2.83 -12.70
C THR A 51 -21.30 2.18 -13.53
N HIS A 52 -20.06 2.31 -13.09
CA HIS A 52 -18.92 1.61 -13.68
C HIS A 52 -18.81 0.21 -13.07
N PRO A 53 -18.48 -0.84 -13.86
CA PRO A 53 -18.19 -2.15 -13.30
C PRO A 53 -16.86 -2.10 -12.54
N ILE A 54 -16.81 -2.66 -11.33
CA ILE A 54 -15.55 -2.89 -10.62
C ILE A 54 -14.89 -4.10 -11.29
N THR A 55 -13.73 -3.95 -11.95
CA THR A 55 -13.01 -5.08 -12.58
C THR A 55 -11.72 -5.46 -11.86
N SER A 56 -11.17 -4.55 -11.05
CA SER A 56 -10.09 -4.83 -10.11
C SER A 56 -10.41 -4.28 -8.72
N TYR A 57 -9.82 -4.87 -7.68
CA TYR A 57 -9.94 -4.40 -6.30
C TYR A 57 -8.71 -3.60 -5.88
N GLY A 58 -8.95 -2.53 -5.13
CA GLY A 58 -7.95 -1.80 -4.36
C GLY A 58 -8.45 -1.60 -2.94
N LYS A 59 -8.12 -0.44 -2.36
CA LYS A 59 -8.53 -0.06 -1.00
C LYS A 59 -10.05 0.07 -0.90
N ILE A 60 -10.58 -0.18 0.29
CA ILE A 60 -11.98 0.08 0.64
C ILE A 60 -12.05 1.05 1.83
N SER A 61 -13.04 1.94 1.85
CA SER A 61 -13.30 2.85 2.98
C SER A 61 -14.79 3.05 3.20
N TYR A 62 -15.23 2.97 4.44
CA TYR A 62 -16.62 3.15 4.87
C TYR A 62 -16.84 4.54 5.48
N TYR A 63 -17.85 5.26 5.01
CA TYR A 63 -18.30 6.50 5.64
C TYR A 63 -19.80 6.74 5.50
N LYS A 64 -20.49 7.06 6.60
CA LYS A 64 -21.92 7.42 6.65
C LYS A 64 -22.86 6.46 5.88
N GLY A 65 -22.57 5.15 5.88
CA GLY A 65 -23.34 4.17 5.14
C GLY A 65 -23.02 4.09 3.65
N PHE A 66 -21.84 4.54 3.22
CA PHE A 66 -21.32 4.35 1.87
C PHE A 66 -19.97 3.66 1.92
N LEU A 67 -19.66 2.90 0.87
CA LEU A 67 -18.33 2.33 0.62
C LEU A 67 -17.71 3.06 -0.56
N PHE A 68 -16.49 3.54 -0.38
CA PHE A 68 -15.61 4.04 -1.41
C PHE A 68 -14.59 2.94 -1.71
N VAL A 69 -14.46 2.53 -2.97
CA VAL A 69 -13.52 1.46 -3.37
C VAL A 69 -12.61 1.99 -4.47
N SER A 70 -11.33 2.13 -4.16
CA SER A 70 -10.31 2.45 -5.16
C SER A 70 -10.18 1.29 -6.13
N GLU A 71 -10.20 1.60 -7.42
CA GLU A 71 -9.77 0.70 -8.49
C GLU A 71 -8.42 1.22 -9.02
N PRO A 72 -7.30 0.53 -8.77
CA PRO A 72 -5.96 1.05 -9.01
C PRO A 72 -5.74 1.62 -10.41
N GLN A 73 -5.04 2.75 -10.48
CA GLN A 73 -4.80 3.57 -11.68
C GLN A 73 -6.03 4.24 -12.31
N LYS A 74 -7.25 3.70 -12.13
CA LYS A 74 -8.48 4.17 -12.81
C LYS A 74 -9.25 5.22 -12.01
N GLY A 75 -9.61 4.94 -10.75
CA GLY A 75 -10.50 5.82 -9.99
C GLY A 75 -11.12 5.21 -8.73
N ILE A 76 -12.25 5.75 -8.28
CA ILE A 76 -12.92 5.37 -7.02
C ILE A 76 -14.42 5.11 -7.28
N HIS A 77 -14.88 3.90 -6.99
CA HIS A 77 -16.30 3.52 -7.01
C HIS A 77 -17.02 4.01 -5.76
N ILE A 78 -18.23 4.54 -5.94
CA ILE A 78 -19.11 5.02 -4.86
C ILE A 78 -20.27 4.04 -4.74
N ILE A 79 -20.38 3.39 -3.58
CA ILE A 79 -21.37 2.33 -3.32
C ILE A 79 -22.26 2.78 -2.15
N ASN A 80 -23.57 2.85 -2.37
CA ASN A 80 -24.52 3.03 -1.27
C ASN A 80 -24.61 1.72 -0.48
N ASN A 81 -24.30 1.79 0.81
CA ASN A 81 -24.34 0.68 1.76
C ASN A 81 -25.24 0.96 2.98
N THR A 82 -26.17 1.91 2.88
CA THR A 82 -27.11 2.27 3.96
C THR A 82 -28.08 1.14 4.32
N ASN A 83 -28.20 0.13 3.46
CA ASN A 83 -28.74 -1.19 3.77
C ASN A 83 -27.72 -2.26 3.35
N PRO A 84 -26.95 -2.85 4.29
CA PRO A 84 -25.90 -3.81 3.94
C PRO A 84 -26.44 -5.18 3.48
N ASN A 85 -27.76 -5.39 3.45
CA ASN A 85 -28.38 -6.54 2.78
C ASN A 85 -28.52 -6.32 1.25
N ASN A 86 -28.40 -5.07 0.77
CA ASN A 86 -28.57 -4.71 -0.64
C ASN A 86 -27.70 -3.47 -0.99
N PRO A 87 -26.36 -3.60 -0.98
CA PRO A 87 -25.46 -2.55 -1.48
C PRO A 87 -25.62 -2.37 -3.00
N TYR A 88 -25.35 -1.17 -3.50
CA TYR A 88 -25.35 -0.89 -4.95
C TYR A 88 -24.48 0.32 -5.31
N ILE A 89 -23.86 0.28 -6.50
CA ILE A 89 -23.07 1.39 -7.04
C ILE A 89 -24.00 2.58 -7.35
N VAL A 90 -23.58 3.78 -6.97
CA VAL A 90 -24.33 5.05 -7.18
C VAL A 90 -23.53 6.10 -7.97
N GLY A 91 -22.25 5.85 -8.23
CA GLY A 91 -21.41 6.74 -9.02
C GLY A 91 -19.95 6.33 -9.01
N TYR A 92 -19.14 7.12 -9.69
CA TYR A 92 -17.73 6.88 -9.91
C TYR A 92 -16.97 8.21 -9.93
N ILE A 93 -15.76 8.21 -9.37
CA ILE A 93 -14.78 9.30 -9.49
C ILE A 93 -13.65 8.79 -10.39
N GLU A 94 -13.51 9.37 -11.58
CA GLU A 94 -12.34 9.13 -12.43
C GLU A 94 -11.14 9.88 -11.81
N LEU A 95 -10.10 9.13 -11.43
CA LEU A 95 -8.95 9.68 -10.73
C LEU A 95 -7.70 8.87 -11.10
N LEU A 96 -7.07 9.30 -12.19
CA LEU A 96 -5.87 8.65 -12.71
C LEU A 96 -4.79 8.54 -11.63
N GLY A 97 -4.23 7.34 -11.52
CA GLY A 97 -3.19 7.04 -10.54
C GLY A 97 -3.66 6.98 -9.09
N ASN A 98 -4.96 6.84 -8.82
CA ASN A 98 -5.41 6.51 -7.47
C ASN A 98 -4.97 5.10 -7.08
N ALA A 99 -4.46 4.97 -5.86
CA ALA A 99 -4.13 3.74 -5.19
C ALA A 99 -4.46 3.79 -3.69
N ASP A 100 -4.61 4.96 -3.06
CA ASP A 100 -4.88 5.15 -1.64
C ASP A 100 -6.00 6.18 -1.37
N ILE A 101 -6.81 5.96 -0.33
CA ILE A 101 -7.92 6.84 0.08
C ILE A 101 -8.00 6.97 1.61
N ALA A 102 -8.48 8.11 2.11
CA ALA A 102 -8.79 8.32 3.52
C ALA A 102 -9.86 9.40 3.71
N ILE A 103 -10.72 9.31 4.73
CA ILE A 103 -11.86 10.21 4.91
C ILE A 103 -11.85 10.86 6.30
N LYS A 104 -12.04 12.18 6.36
CA LYS A 104 -12.21 12.94 7.61
C LYS A 104 -13.17 14.11 7.40
N ASN A 105 -14.05 14.37 8.38
CA ASN A 105 -14.91 15.56 8.45
C ASN A 105 -15.59 15.92 7.11
N ASP A 106 -16.30 14.96 6.52
CA ASP A 106 -16.98 15.11 5.22
C ASP A 106 -16.08 15.41 4.01
N ILE A 107 -14.77 15.18 4.11
CA ILE A 107 -13.81 15.23 3.00
C ILE A 107 -13.21 13.84 2.75
N LEU A 108 -13.24 13.40 1.48
CA LEU A 108 -12.47 12.27 0.95
C LEU A 108 -11.15 12.77 0.40
N TYR A 109 -10.05 12.29 0.94
CA TYR A 109 -8.69 12.48 0.47
C TYR A 109 -8.26 11.25 -0.34
N ALA A 110 -7.56 11.46 -1.44
CA ALA A 110 -7.13 10.41 -2.37
C ALA A 110 -5.79 10.78 -3.01
N ASP A 111 -4.91 9.82 -3.26
CA ASP A 111 -3.76 10.06 -4.14
C ASP A 111 -4.18 10.09 -5.62
N SER A 112 -3.33 10.71 -6.43
CA SER A 112 -3.39 10.73 -7.89
C SER A 112 -1.93 10.81 -8.36
N TYR A 113 -1.28 9.65 -8.44
CA TYR A 113 0.18 9.51 -8.54
C TYR A 113 0.92 10.47 -7.57
N ILE A 114 1.58 11.50 -8.08
CA ILE A 114 2.43 12.44 -7.33
C ILE A 114 1.65 13.54 -6.58
N ASP A 115 0.33 13.65 -6.78
CA ASP A 115 -0.51 14.69 -6.18
C ASP A 115 -1.48 14.10 -5.14
N LEU A 116 -1.87 14.90 -4.14
CA LEU A 116 -3.03 14.61 -3.30
C LEU A 116 -4.26 15.35 -3.85
N VAL A 117 -5.40 14.69 -3.93
CA VAL A 117 -6.69 15.25 -4.36
C VAL A 117 -7.70 15.12 -3.22
N TRP A 118 -8.66 16.05 -3.13
CA TRP A 118 -9.76 15.93 -2.17
C TRP A 118 -11.13 16.36 -2.71
N PHE A 119 -12.16 15.70 -2.17
CA PHE A 119 -13.56 15.83 -2.55
C PHE A 119 -14.43 16.05 -1.32
N ASN A 120 -15.36 17.01 -1.37
CA ASN A 120 -16.44 17.12 -0.41
C ASN A 120 -17.41 15.95 -0.59
N ILE A 121 -17.68 15.22 0.48
CA ILE A 121 -18.63 14.09 0.53
C ILE A 121 -19.71 14.30 1.60
N THR A 122 -20.06 15.56 1.92
CA THR A 122 -21.22 15.90 2.79
C THR A 122 -22.51 15.19 2.34
N ASN A 123 -22.65 14.98 1.03
CA ASN A 123 -23.48 13.92 0.46
C ASN A 123 -22.56 12.89 -0.21
N PRO A 124 -22.32 11.71 0.38
CA PRO A 124 -21.42 10.70 -0.19
C PRO A 124 -21.84 10.21 -1.58
N SER A 125 -23.13 10.27 -1.91
CA SER A 125 -23.64 9.86 -3.23
C SER A 125 -23.35 10.85 -4.36
N ILE A 126 -22.98 12.10 -4.04
CA ILE A 126 -22.61 13.13 -5.03
C ILE A 126 -21.39 13.90 -4.49
N PRO A 127 -20.16 13.35 -4.63
CA PRO A 127 -18.94 14.04 -4.27
C PRO A 127 -18.73 15.31 -5.11
N VAL A 128 -18.04 16.29 -4.54
CA VAL A 128 -17.66 17.54 -5.22
C VAL A 128 -16.16 17.73 -5.11
N TYR A 129 -15.45 17.77 -6.23
CA TYR A 129 -14.02 18.08 -6.26
C TYR A 129 -13.76 19.47 -5.66
N GLU A 130 -12.93 19.54 -4.62
CA GLU A 130 -12.56 20.80 -3.95
C GLU A 130 -11.15 21.26 -4.32
N GLY A 131 -10.21 20.34 -4.57
CA GLY A 131 -8.87 20.72 -5.00
C GLY A 131 -7.84 19.59 -5.10
N ARG A 132 -6.62 20.02 -5.43
CA ARG A 132 -5.42 19.19 -5.62
C ARG A 132 -4.21 19.91 -5.01
N LEU A 133 -3.40 19.18 -4.26
CA LEU A 133 -2.11 19.61 -3.71
C LEU A 133 -1.04 18.96 -4.58
N GLU A 134 -0.46 19.77 -5.45
CA GLU A 134 0.51 19.32 -6.44
C GLU A 134 1.81 18.85 -5.80
N ASN A 135 2.38 17.76 -6.32
CA ASN A 135 3.65 17.19 -5.87
C ASN A 135 3.67 16.87 -4.36
N ALA A 136 2.53 16.46 -3.80
CA ALA A 136 2.45 15.94 -2.44
C ALA A 136 3.40 14.73 -2.26
N PHE A 137 3.50 13.89 -3.29
CA PHE A 137 4.17 12.59 -3.30
C PHE A 137 5.17 12.49 -4.47
N GLU A 138 6.18 13.36 -4.51
CA GLU A 138 7.15 13.50 -5.61
C GLU A 138 7.80 12.19 -6.12
N GLU A 139 7.90 11.15 -5.27
CA GLU A 139 8.47 9.85 -5.60
C GLU A 139 7.43 8.77 -5.98
N ALA A 140 6.14 9.12 -6.09
CA ALA A 140 5.08 8.17 -6.45
C ALA A 140 5.17 7.77 -7.93
N PHE A 141 5.29 6.47 -8.20
CA PHE A 141 5.36 5.89 -9.53
C PHE A 141 4.20 4.90 -9.78
N PRO A 142 3.75 4.71 -11.03
CA PRO A 142 2.80 3.66 -11.37
C PRO A 142 3.38 2.26 -11.08
N PRO A 143 2.55 1.25 -10.75
CA PRO A 143 3.01 -0.12 -10.57
C PRO A 143 3.66 -0.71 -11.83
N LEU A 144 4.66 -1.57 -11.62
CA LEU A 144 5.38 -2.29 -12.68
C LEU A 144 4.66 -3.61 -13.02
N GLU A 145 4.40 -3.88 -14.30
CA GLU A 145 3.81 -5.16 -14.75
C GLU A 145 4.74 -6.37 -14.53
N ASP A 146 6.05 -6.16 -14.71
CA ASP A 146 7.10 -7.11 -14.32
C ASP A 146 8.13 -6.42 -13.42
N VAL A 147 8.00 -6.63 -12.11
CA VAL A 147 8.90 -6.13 -11.06
C VAL A 147 10.32 -6.71 -11.14
N ASN A 148 10.54 -7.78 -11.91
CA ASN A 148 11.88 -8.33 -12.14
C ASN A 148 12.70 -7.50 -13.14
N LEU A 149 12.05 -6.59 -13.88
CA LEU A 149 12.68 -5.69 -14.83
C LEU A 149 12.88 -4.30 -14.22
N GLY A 150 14.13 -3.85 -14.19
CA GLY A 150 14.46 -2.48 -13.79
C GLY A 150 13.84 -1.43 -14.72
N ILE A 151 13.65 -0.22 -14.19
CA ILE A 151 13.19 0.96 -14.94
C ILE A 151 14.33 1.60 -15.74
N ASP A 152 14.02 2.25 -16.87
CA ASP A 152 14.98 3.12 -17.57
C ASP A 152 15.17 4.40 -16.75
N GLY A 153 16.06 4.33 -15.76
CA GLY A 153 16.39 5.44 -14.88
C GLY A 153 16.90 6.68 -15.62
N SER A 154 17.42 6.55 -16.84
CA SER A 154 17.80 7.72 -17.63
C SER A 154 16.57 8.48 -18.14
N MET A 155 15.48 7.78 -18.45
CA MET A 155 14.20 8.40 -18.78
C MET A 155 13.48 8.91 -17.54
N VAL A 156 13.40 8.11 -16.47
CA VAL A 156 12.70 8.49 -15.23
C VAL A 156 13.30 9.74 -14.58
N TRP A 157 14.63 9.78 -14.38
CA TRP A 157 15.30 10.90 -13.70
C TRP A 157 15.60 12.11 -14.61
N ASN A 158 15.31 12.02 -15.92
CA ASN A 158 15.33 13.17 -16.85
C ASN A 158 13.96 13.40 -17.51
N LYS A 159 12.88 12.97 -16.85
CA LYS A 159 11.49 13.21 -17.26
C LYS A 159 11.24 14.72 -17.42
N PRO A 160 10.69 15.20 -18.55
CA PRO A 160 10.34 16.61 -18.72
C PRO A 160 9.39 17.15 -17.63
N ASP A 161 9.53 18.43 -17.29
CA ASP A 161 8.72 19.08 -16.24
C ASP A 161 7.22 19.14 -16.59
N ASP A 162 6.90 19.22 -17.89
CA ASP A 162 5.54 19.27 -18.44
C ASP A 162 4.90 17.87 -18.60
N LYS A 163 5.52 16.82 -18.05
CA LYS A 163 5.09 15.42 -18.21
C LYS A 163 5.03 14.67 -16.88
N ILE A 164 4.13 13.71 -16.77
CA ILE A 164 4.01 12.75 -15.66
C ILE A 164 4.12 11.32 -16.19
N ILE A 165 4.65 10.39 -15.38
CA ILE A 165 4.71 8.95 -15.70
C ILE A 165 3.38 8.32 -15.30
N VAL A 166 2.67 7.70 -16.24
CA VAL A 166 1.35 7.07 -16.01
C VAL A 166 1.35 5.56 -16.16
N GLY A 167 2.40 4.99 -16.75
CA GLY A 167 2.59 3.55 -16.90
C GLY A 167 3.98 3.21 -17.41
N TRP A 168 4.16 1.96 -17.86
CA TRP A 168 5.44 1.44 -18.33
C TRP A 168 5.28 0.64 -19.61
N THR A 169 6.33 0.55 -20.43
CA THR A 169 6.38 -0.32 -21.61
C THR A 169 7.67 -1.12 -21.63
N ILE A 170 7.55 -2.45 -21.58
CA ILE A 170 8.69 -3.37 -21.59
C ILE A 170 9.36 -3.33 -22.96
N THR A 171 10.60 -2.85 -23.00
CA THR A 171 11.33 -2.62 -24.24
C THR A 171 12.73 -3.22 -24.20
N SER A 172 13.23 -3.68 -25.36
CA SER A 172 14.56 -4.26 -25.51
C SER A 172 15.60 -3.17 -25.81
N ARG A 173 16.39 -2.78 -24.81
CA ARG A 173 17.53 -1.88 -24.98
C ARG A 173 18.77 -2.66 -25.42
N THR A 174 19.60 -2.04 -26.25
CA THR A 174 20.91 -2.57 -26.63
C THR A 174 21.96 -1.48 -26.45
N GLU A 175 22.92 -1.71 -25.54
CA GLU A 175 23.95 -0.75 -25.18
C GLU A 175 25.36 -1.34 -25.32
N THR A 176 26.29 -0.54 -25.82
CA THR A 176 27.71 -0.88 -25.87
C THR A 176 28.46 -0.09 -24.81
N ARG A 177 29.05 -0.77 -23.82
CA ARG A 177 29.84 -0.13 -22.75
C ARG A 177 31.22 -0.80 -22.57
N SER A 178 32.22 0.00 -22.25
CA SER A 178 33.58 -0.43 -21.92
C SER A 178 33.68 -0.86 -20.45
N ASN A 179 33.89 -2.16 -20.17
CA ASN A 179 34.11 -2.80 -18.85
C ASN A 179 33.96 -1.88 -17.59
N SER A 180 32.74 -1.46 -17.30
CA SER A 180 32.31 -1.07 -15.96
C SER A 180 31.47 -2.22 -15.39
N ILE A 181 31.48 -2.40 -14.07
CA ILE A 181 30.62 -3.39 -13.41
C ILE A 181 29.16 -3.07 -13.76
N PHE A 182 28.36 -4.10 -14.04
CA PHE A 182 26.92 -3.98 -14.26
C PHE A 182 26.27 -3.51 -12.96
N SER A 183 26.14 -2.19 -12.82
CA SER A 183 25.53 -1.49 -11.69
C SER A 183 24.07 -1.14 -11.97
N GLY A 184 23.46 -1.84 -12.93
CA GLY A 184 22.02 -2.10 -12.92
C GLY A 184 21.67 -3.01 -11.75
N PHE A 185 21.86 -2.52 -10.54
CA PHE A 185 21.02 -2.95 -9.42
C PHE A 185 19.58 -2.60 -9.82
N PRO A 186 18.65 -3.57 -9.82
CA PRO A 186 17.24 -3.22 -9.85
C PRO A 186 16.99 -2.39 -8.58
N TRP A 187 16.61 -1.13 -8.76
CA TRP A 187 15.95 -0.38 -7.70
C TRP A 187 14.52 -0.92 -7.68
N TRP A 188 14.29 -1.92 -6.84
CA TRP A 188 12.99 -2.57 -6.67
C TRP A 188 12.00 -1.53 -6.14
N ILE A 189 11.13 -1.03 -7.02
CA ILE A 189 9.98 -0.20 -6.65
C ILE A 189 8.79 -1.15 -6.56
N GLU A 190 8.77 -1.92 -5.48
CA GLU A 190 7.65 -2.79 -5.13
C GLU A 190 6.40 -1.91 -4.95
N THR A 191 5.34 -2.29 -5.65
CA THR A 191 4.16 -1.45 -5.86
C THR A 191 2.88 -2.26 -5.61
N ASP A 192 2.96 -3.11 -4.59
CA ASP A 192 1.87 -3.95 -4.11
C ASP A 192 0.80 -3.10 -3.37
N PRO A 193 -0.50 -3.43 -3.48
CA PRO A 193 -1.55 -2.70 -2.77
C PRO A 193 -1.81 -3.31 -1.37
N VAL A 194 -1.48 -2.61 -0.27
CA VAL A 194 -1.47 -3.20 1.11
C VAL A 194 -1.70 -2.21 2.33
N PRO A 195 -2.17 -2.66 3.56
CA PRO A 195 -2.01 -2.13 4.98
C PRO A 195 -2.70 -1.02 5.94
N VAL A 196 -4.02 -0.66 6.09
CA VAL A 196 -4.52 0.12 7.33
C VAL A 196 -5.97 -0.16 7.78
N MET A 197 -6.35 -0.17 9.09
CA MET A 197 -7.73 -0.41 9.59
C MET A 197 -8.30 0.69 10.55
N SER A 198 -9.57 0.59 10.96
CA SER A 198 -10.38 1.55 11.74
C SER A 198 -9.88 1.98 13.13
N GLU A 199 -10.16 3.23 13.52
CA GLU A 199 -10.40 3.63 14.92
C GLU A 199 -11.70 4.47 15.01
N LYS A 200 -12.43 4.41 16.13
CA LYS A 200 -13.84 4.85 16.20
C LYS A 200 -14.02 6.33 16.57
N ASN A 201 -13.98 7.22 15.56
CA ASN A 201 -14.30 8.65 15.65
C ASN A 201 -15.09 9.15 14.42
N THR A 202 -15.36 10.46 14.30
CA THR A 202 -16.22 11.07 13.24
C THR A 202 -15.64 11.07 11.81
N ASN A 203 -14.62 10.25 11.57
CA ASN A 203 -13.92 10.08 10.30
C ASN A 203 -14.48 8.88 9.53
N GLY A 204 -13.97 8.61 8.34
CA GLY A 204 -14.24 7.36 7.65
C GLY A 204 -13.30 6.24 8.11
N ILE A 205 -13.75 5.02 7.88
CA ILE A 205 -13.09 3.80 8.30
C ILE A 205 -12.50 3.14 7.07
N ASN A 206 -11.20 3.29 6.89
CA ASN A 206 -10.47 2.50 5.91
C ASN A 206 -10.46 1.02 6.31
N GLY A 207 -10.64 0.13 5.34
CA GLY A 207 -10.41 -1.30 5.48
C GLY A 207 -8.94 -1.62 5.38
N SER A 208 -8.57 -2.72 6.05
CA SER A 208 -7.21 -3.15 6.44
C SER A 208 -6.12 -3.09 5.36
N MET A 209 -6.33 -2.60 4.13
CA MET A 209 -5.39 -2.61 3.00
C MET A 209 -4.75 -1.28 2.51
N SER A 210 -4.71 -0.16 3.24
CA SER A 210 -4.16 1.16 2.81
C SER A 210 -2.72 1.57 3.27
N ARG A 211 -2.12 2.66 2.74
CA ARG A 211 -0.94 3.37 3.31
C ARG A 211 -1.19 4.85 3.65
N PHE A 212 -2.40 5.35 3.42
CA PHE A 212 -2.88 6.60 4.00
C PHE A 212 -3.46 6.37 5.41
N SER A 213 -3.10 7.22 6.37
CA SER A 213 -3.70 7.22 7.71
C SER A 213 -3.90 8.62 8.27
N LEU A 214 -4.90 8.81 9.13
CA LEU A 214 -5.36 10.11 9.64
C LEU A 214 -5.28 10.14 11.16
N HIS A 215 -4.55 11.11 11.72
CA HIS A 215 -4.46 11.34 13.17
C HIS A 215 -4.61 12.85 13.46
N ASP A 216 -5.57 13.19 14.31
CA ASP A 216 -6.04 14.56 14.56
C ASP A 216 -6.19 15.38 13.25
N ASP A 217 -5.31 16.35 13.05
CA ASP A 217 -5.30 17.30 11.94
C ASP A 217 -4.29 16.97 10.83
N TYR A 218 -3.78 15.74 10.78
CA TYR A 218 -2.73 15.34 9.86
C TYR A 218 -3.06 14.03 9.13
N LEU A 219 -2.86 14.07 7.81
CA LEU A 219 -2.80 12.90 6.94
C LEU A 219 -1.33 12.50 6.79
N TYR A 220 -1.06 11.22 7.02
CA TYR A 220 0.23 10.58 6.85
C TYR A 220 0.12 9.63 5.66
N ALA A 221 1.03 9.78 4.71
CA ALA A 221 1.18 8.86 3.59
C ALA A 221 2.63 8.39 3.56
N VAL A 222 2.87 7.08 3.47
CA VAL A 222 4.19 6.54 3.17
C VAL A 222 4.21 5.97 1.76
N ILE A 223 5.15 6.48 0.96
CA ILE A 223 5.40 6.07 -0.42
C ILE A 223 6.92 6.00 -0.58
N ASN A 224 7.43 4.90 -1.15
CA ASN A 224 8.85 4.70 -1.47
C ASN A 224 9.83 5.09 -0.33
N ASN A 225 9.61 4.53 0.87
CA ASN A 225 10.41 4.78 2.09
C ASN A 225 10.33 6.20 2.68
N ASN A 226 9.57 7.11 2.07
CA ASN A 226 9.41 8.49 2.50
C ASN A 226 8.00 8.75 3.06
N MET A 227 7.94 9.33 4.26
CA MET A 227 6.71 9.76 4.90
C MET A 227 6.41 11.22 4.55
N SER A 228 5.28 11.44 3.89
CA SER A 228 4.68 12.75 3.64
C SER A 228 3.67 13.05 4.73
N ILE A 229 3.81 14.21 5.40
CA ILE A 229 2.90 14.66 6.46
C ILE A 229 2.16 15.90 5.98
N ILE A 230 0.84 15.84 5.91
CA ILE A 230 -0.01 16.86 5.31
C ILE A 230 -1.04 17.32 6.34
N ASN A 231 -1.05 18.62 6.66
CA ASN A 231 -2.04 19.21 7.55
C ASN A 231 -3.38 19.33 6.80
N VAL A 232 -4.45 18.79 7.41
CA VAL A 232 -5.83 18.72 6.90
C VAL A 232 -6.82 19.34 7.90
N SER A 233 -6.41 20.41 8.59
CA SER A 233 -7.27 21.20 9.50
C SER A 233 -8.10 22.27 8.78
N GLY A 234 -7.65 22.74 7.62
CA GLY A 234 -8.29 23.79 6.82
C GLY A 234 -8.92 23.27 5.52
N THR A 235 -9.58 24.17 4.79
CA THR A 235 -10.22 23.90 3.47
C THR A 235 -9.23 23.62 2.33
N THR A 236 -7.94 23.60 2.61
CA THR A 236 -6.87 23.37 1.64
C THR A 236 -5.73 22.68 2.37
N PRO A 237 -5.52 21.38 2.14
CA PRO A 237 -4.39 20.64 2.68
C PRO A 237 -3.05 21.27 2.32
N VAL A 238 -2.12 21.26 3.26
CA VAL A 238 -0.75 21.77 3.06
C VAL A 238 0.29 20.79 3.60
N LYS A 239 1.37 20.58 2.84
CA LYS A 239 2.54 19.80 3.26
C LYS A 239 3.13 20.46 4.53
N ALA A 240 3.12 19.74 5.65
CA ALA A 240 3.39 20.28 6.97
C ALA A 240 4.89 20.38 7.29
N VAL A 241 5.67 19.43 6.75
CA VAL A 241 7.13 19.35 6.80
C VAL A 241 7.65 18.71 5.51
N ASP A 242 8.95 18.82 5.26
CA ASP A 242 9.63 18.07 4.20
C ASP A 242 9.49 16.54 4.42
N ASN A 243 9.65 15.76 3.35
CA ASN A 243 9.53 14.30 3.41
C ASN A 243 10.49 13.70 4.46
N LEU A 244 9.97 12.91 5.38
CA LEU A 244 10.78 12.20 6.37
C LEU A 244 11.13 10.82 5.82
N TYR A 245 12.39 10.60 5.47
CA TYR A 245 12.88 9.27 5.11
C TYR A 245 12.83 8.35 6.35
N ILE A 246 11.94 7.38 6.34
CA ILE A 246 11.79 6.39 7.42
C ILE A 246 12.48 5.06 7.10
N GLY A 247 12.59 4.71 5.82
CA GLY A 247 13.16 3.43 5.38
C GLY A 247 12.26 2.21 5.59
N TRP A 248 12.87 1.04 5.45
CA TRP A 248 12.33 -0.30 5.75
C TRP A 248 11.20 -0.86 4.86
N ASN A 249 10.78 -0.18 3.80
CA ASN A 249 9.61 -0.53 2.98
C ASN A 249 8.36 -0.70 3.87
N VAL A 250 7.86 0.42 4.39
CA VAL A 250 6.59 0.44 5.12
C VAL A 250 5.43 0.30 4.13
N GLU A 251 4.75 -0.84 4.21
CA GLU A 251 3.57 -1.13 3.40
C GLU A 251 2.26 -0.88 4.14
N THR A 252 2.31 -0.51 5.42
CA THR A 252 1.14 -0.51 6.31
C THR A 252 1.23 0.57 7.39
N ILE A 253 0.09 1.19 7.78
CA ILE A 253 0.05 2.26 8.79
C ILE A 253 -1.22 2.21 9.66
N PHE A 254 -1.17 1.53 10.80
CA PHE A 254 -2.24 1.57 11.81
C PHE A 254 -1.97 2.61 12.90
N TYR A 255 -3.02 3.27 13.39
CA TYR A 255 -2.93 4.20 14.52
C TYR A 255 -3.69 3.66 15.72
N TYR A 256 -3.09 3.79 16.90
CA TYR A 256 -3.72 3.43 18.17
C TYR A 256 -3.21 4.34 19.26
N LYS A 257 -4.11 5.17 19.81
CA LYS A 257 -3.75 6.28 20.72
C LYS A 257 -2.69 7.17 20.01
N ASN A 258 -1.70 7.69 20.74
CA ASN A 258 -0.66 8.58 20.22
C ASN A 258 0.51 7.83 19.56
N ASN A 259 0.28 6.64 18.98
CA ASN A 259 1.31 5.84 18.32
C ASN A 259 0.84 5.31 16.95
N MET A 260 1.78 5.30 16.03
CA MET A 260 1.69 4.79 14.67
C MET A 260 2.48 3.49 14.56
N PHE A 261 1.81 2.45 14.10
CA PHE A 261 2.28 1.07 13.97
C PHE A 261 2.41 0.76 12.48
N MET A 262 3.64 0.46 12.02
CA MET A 262 3.93 0.30 10.60
C MET A 262 4.58 -1.05 10.31
N GLY A 263 3.89 -1.87 9.51
CA GLY A 263 4.37 -3.17 9.04
C GLY A 263 5.35 -3.02 7.89
N THR A 264 6.33 -3.92 7.85
CA THR A 264 7.43 -3.94 6.87
C THR A 264 7.79 -5.39 6.56
N PRO A 265 8.45 -5.66 5.40
CA PRO A 265 9.04 -6.98 5.11
C PRO A 265 9.88 -7.59 6.24
N THR A 266 10.42 -6.76 7.15
CA THR A 266 11.41 -7.15 8.17
C THR A 266 10.89 -7.16 9.62
N GLY A 267 9.71 -6.61 9.90
CA GLY A 267 9.26 -6.34 11.26
C GLY A 267 8.09 -5.36 11.36
N LEU A 268 7.62 -5.14 12.59
CA LEU A 268 6.73 -4.03 12.94
C LEU A 268 7.57 -2.88 13.53
N LEU A 269 7.43 -1.68 12.98
CA LEU A 269 7.96 -0.43 13.51
C LEU A 269 6.91 0.28 14.36
N ILE A 270 7.33 0.97 15.43
CA ILE A 270 6.45 1.78 16.27
C ILE A 270 7.04 3.20 16.39
N TYR A 271 6.23 4.20 16.03
CA TYR A 271 6.54 5.62 16.17
C TYR A 271 5.49 6.30 17.06
N SER A 272 5.92 7.23 17.91
CA SER A 272 5.01 8.12 18.62
C SER A 272 4.72 9.37 17.79
N VAL A 273 3.47 9.83 17.84
CA VAL A 273 2.96 10.99 17.07
C VAL A 273 2.52 12.15 17.97
N GLU A 274 2.95 12.15 19.24
CA GLU A 274 2.66 13.23 20.21
C GLU A 274 3.09 14.63 19.72
N ASN A 275 4.12 14.70 18.86
CA ASN A 275 4.27 15.80 17.92
C ASN A 275 3.91 15.29 16.51
N PRO A 276 2.76 15.66 15.94
CA PRO A 276 2.31 15.10 14.66
C PRO A 276 3.22 15.49 13.50
N THR A 277 3.94 16.63 13.59
CA THR A 277 4.90 17.09 12.59
C THR A 277 6.31 16.52 12.77
N GLN A 278 6.55 15.77 13.84
CA GLN A 278 7.84 15.14 14.12
C GLN A 278 7.66 13.76 14.77
N PRO A 279 7.17 12.75 14.02
CA PRO A 279 7.04 11.38 14.53
C PRO A 279 8.36 10.85 15.08
N LEU A 280 8.33 10.33 16.30
CA LEU A 280 9.50 9.86 17.03
C LEU A 280 9.53 8.34 17.06
N PHE A 281 10.55 7.73 16.43
CA PHE A 281 10.79 6.29 16.52
C PHE A 281 10.88 5.85 17.99
N LYS A 282 10.07 4.85 18.37
CA LYS A 282 10.05 4.26 19.71
C LYS A 282 10.74 2.91 19.75
N SER A 283 10.35 1.99 18.87
CA SER A 283 10.93 0.65 18.80
C SER A 283 10.64 -0.05 17.47
N SER A 284 11.25 -1.21 17.28
CA SER A 284 10.98 -2.13 16.18
C SER A 284 11.08 -3.57 16.67
N ILE A 285 10.13 -4.42 16.29
CA ILE A 285 10.19 -5.87 16.55
C ILE A 285 10.47 -6.61 15.24
N GLN A 286 11.70 -7.11 15.12
CA GLN A 286 12.15 -7.93 13.99
C GLN A 286 11.63 -9.37 14.09
N HIS A 287 11.68 -10.11 12.98
CA HIS A 287 11.12 -11.45 12.82
C HIS A 287 9.58 -11.53 12.80
N VAL A 288 8.89 -10.40 12.99
CA VAL A 288 7.50 -10.19 12.54
C VAL A 288 7.54 -9.77 11.07
N LEU A 289 8.01 -10.68 10.20
CA LEU A 289 8.26 -10.42 8.78
C LEU A 289 6.93 -10.33 8.01
N GLY A 290 6.32 -9.15 7.86
CA GLY A 290 4.97 -9.05 7.28
C GLY A 290 4.75 -7.81 6.42
N CYS A 291 4.40 -8.02 5.14
CA CYS A 291 3.85 -6.98 4.26
C CYS A 291 2.33 -6.94 4.42
N ASP A 292 1.91 -6.96 5.68
CA ASP A 292 0.70 -7.59 6.17
C ASP A 292 0.08 -6.68 7.23
N PRO A 293 -1.25 -6.69 7.37
CA PRO A 293 -1.93 -5.76 8.26
C PRO A 293 -1.50 -5.92 9.70
N VAL A 294 -1.27 -4.76 10.33
CA VAL A 294 -1.26 -4.61 11.78
C VAL A 294 -2.57 -3.98 12.20
N VAL A 295 -3.23 -4.56 13.20
CA VAL A 295 -4.37 -3.96 13.91
C VAL A 295 -4.11 -4.04 15.41
N VAL A 296 -4.52 -3.01 16.16
CA VAL A 296 -4.26 -2.94 17.61
C VAL A 296 -5.55 -2.67 18.36
N GLU A 297 -5.87 -3.53 19.33
CA GLU A 297 -6.98 -3.34 20.27
C GLU A 297 -6.51 -3.77 21.67
N ASN A 298 -6.96 -3.07 22.72
CA ASN A 298 -6.71 -3.46 24.12
C ASN A 298 -5.23 -3.69 24.47
N ASP A 299 -4.33 -2.91 23.86
CA ASP A 299 -2.86 -2.97 23.97
C ASP A 299 -2.21 -4.25 23.38
N ILE A 300 -2.94 -5.03 22.58
CA ILE A 300 -2.42 -6.13 21.76
C ILE A 300 -2.44 -5.73 20.28
N ALA A 301 -1.28 -5.80 19.63
CA ALA A 301 -1.16 -5.73 18.18
C ALA A 301 -1.25 -7.15 17.59
N TYR A 302 -2.08 -7.32 16.57
CA TYR A 302 -2.17 -8.51 15.74
C TYR A 302 -1.56 -8.19 14.38
N VAL A 303 -0.66 -9.04 13.89
CA VAL A 303 0.03 -8.88 12.61
C VAL A 303 0.02 -10.21 11.88
N THR A 304 -0.37 -10.26 10.61
CA THR A 304 -0.21 -11.48 9.80
C THR A 304 1.15 -11.53 9.10
N ILE A 305 1.45 -12.68 8.47
CA ILE A 305 2.59 -12.88 7.58
C ILE A 305 2.10 -13.72 6.40
N HIS A 306 2.31 -13.27 5.17
CA HIS A 306 1.94 -14.01 3.96
C HIS A 306 3.16 -14.46 3.13
N SER A 307 3.34 -15.79 2.93
CA SER A 307 4.39 -16.30 2.05
C SER A 307 4.06 -16.15 0.56
N GLY A 308 5.05 -15.78 -0.26
CA GLY A 308 4.92 -15.75 -1.73
C GLY A 308 4.40 -14.43 -2.29
N ASN A 309 4.37 -13.38 -1.47
CA ASN A 309 4.48 -11.98 -1.90
C ASN A 309 5.93 -11.65 -2.30
N LEU A 310 6.18 -10.43 -2.77
CA LEU A 310 7.53 -9.96 -3.14
C LEU A 310 8.48 -9.90 -1.94
N CYS A 311 7.93 -9.70 -0.74
CA CYS A 311 8.62 -9.53 0.53
C CYS A 311 9.39 -10.76 1.06
N GLY A 312 9.57 -11.82 0.26
CA GLY A 312 10.50 -12.93 0.52
C GLY A 312 10.12 -13.86 1.69
N GLN A 313 8.90 -13.75 2.19
CA GLN A 313 8.41 -14.51 3.34
C GLN A 313 8.15 -15.99 2.96
N ASN A 314 8.56 -16.92 3.83
CA ASN A 314 8.45 -18.37 3.61
C ASN A 314 7.41 -19.04 4.52
N ASN A 315 6.84 -18.30 5.48
CA ASN A 315 5.84 -18.77 6.43
C ASN A 315 4.48 -18.11 6.14
N ASN A 316 3.39 -18.70 6.61
CA ASN A 316 2.11 -18.01 6.75
C ASN A 316 1.73 -18.01 8.24
N GLU A 317 1.59 -16.85 8.86
CA GLU A 317 1.43 -16.73 10.31
C GLU A 317 0.43 -15.64 10.73
N LEU A 318 -0.07 -15.73 11.97
CA LEU A 318 -0.69 -14.66 12.75
C LEU A 318 0.11 -14.53 14.05
N ILE A 319 0.71 -13.36 14.26
CA ILE A 319 1.48 -13.02 15.44
C ILE A 319 0.69 -12.04 16.29
N ALA A 320 0.60 -12.31 17.60
CA ALA A 320 0.05 -11.37 18.57
C ALA A 320 1.15 -10.83 19.48
N ILE A 321 1.14 -9.51 19.72
CA ILE A 321 2.24 -8.74 20.33
C ILE A 321 1.65 -7.85 21.42
N ASP A 322 2.15 -7.95 22.64
CA ASP A 322 1.90 -6.97 23.70
C ASP A 322 2.65 -5.67 23.34
N VAL A 323 1.89 -4.61 23.10
CA VAL A 323 2.39 -3.26 22.75
C VAL A 323 2.04 -2.22 23.81
N LYS A 324 1.69 -2.67 25.03
CA LYS A 324 1.43 -1.80 26.18
C LYS A 324 2.64 -0.97 26.60
N ASP A 325 3.83 -1.51 26.37
CA ASP A 325 5.10 -0.80 26.41
C ASP A 325 5.61 -0.68 24.96
N VAL A 326 5.31 0.45 24.32
CA VAL A 326 5.69 0.75 22.92
C VAL A 326 7.20 0.89 22.71
N GLU A 327 8.01 0.97 23.77
CA GLU A 327 9.46 0.98 23.71
C GLU A 327 10.04 -0.44 23.84
N ASN A 328 9.28 -1.38 24.41
CA ASN A 328 9.66 -2.79 24.57
C ASN A 328 8.50 -3.76 24.20
N PRO A 329 8.01 -3.76 22.95
CA PRO A 329 6.94 -4.64 22.49
C PRO A 329 7.37 -6.12 22.55
N LYS A 330 6.44 -7.02 22.86
CA LYS A 330 6.73 -8.45 23.12
C LYS A 330 5.77 -9.36 22.39
N GLN A 331 6.30 -10.20 21.50
CA GLN A 331 5.54 -11.31 20.91
C GLN A 331 4.99 -12.23 22.02
N VAL A 332 3.67 -12.43 22.03
CA VAL A 332 2.93 -13.27 22.99
C VAL A 332 2.78 -14.70 22.47
N VAL A 333 2.55 -14.84 21.15
CA VAL A 333 2.39 -16.11 20.43
C VAL A 333 2.55 -15.90 18.92
N SER A 334 2.79 -16.98 18.17
CA SER A 334 2.50 -17.08 16.73
C SER A 334 1.62 -18.29 16.45
N TYR A 335 0.75 -18.18 15.44
CA TYR A 335 -0.05 -19.27 14.90
C TYR A 335 0.20 -19.44 13.41
N THR A 336 0.40 -20.68 12.95
CA THR A 336 0.49 -20.98 11.53
C THR A 336 -0.87 -20.77 10.84
N MET A 337 -0.86 -19.99 9.76
CA MET A 337 -2.00 -19.70 8.89
C MET A 337 -1.82 -20.36 7.52
N THR A 338 -2.75 -20.14 6.58
CA THR A 338 -2.75 -20.81 5.26
C THR A 338 -2.23 -19.88 4.15
N LYS A 339 -2.84 -18.70 4.04
CA LYS A 339 -2.54 -17.61 3.10
C LYS A 339 -3.24 -16.33 3.61
N PRO A 340 -2.81 -15.75 4.75
CA PRO A 340 -3.46 -14.58 5.31
C PRO A 340 -3.24 -13.35 4.42
N LYS A 341 -4.18 -12.41 4.49
CA LYS A 341 -4.16 -11.10 3.85
C LYS A 341 -4.82 -10.12 4.84
N GLY A 342 -5.97 -9.52 4.51
CA GLY A 342 -6.70 -8.60 5.37
C GLY A 342 -7.02 -9.13 6.77
N LEU A 343 -7.04 -8.21 7.74
CA LEU A 343 -7.15 -8.47 9.17
C LEU A 343 -7.97 -7.36 9.82
N GLY A 344 -9.08 -7.73 10.46
CA GLY A 344 -9.99 -6.82 11.13
C GLY A 344 -10.14 -7.15 12.62
N ILE A 345 -10.32 -6.16 13.48
CA ILE A 345 -10.76 -6.38 14.86
C ILE A 345 -11.81 -5.35 15.29
N ASP A 346 -12.88 -5.82 15.93
CA ASP A 346 -13.91 -4.97 16.56
C ASP A 346 -14.45 -5.65 17.82
N ASN A 347 -14.35 -4.97 18.96
CA ASN A 347 -14.82 -5.40 20.28
C ASN A 347 -14.34 -6.82 20.67
N GLY A 348 -13.06 -7.12 20.44
CA GLY A 348 -12.47 -8.43 20.69
C GLY A 348 -12.87 -9.54 19.71
N THR A 349 -13.53 -9.22 18.59
CA THR A 349 -13.80 -10.15 17.48
C THR A 349 -12.79 -9.93 16.37
N LEU A 350 -11.96 -10.94 16.09
CA LEU A 350 -10.87 -10.88 15.10
C LEU A 350 -11.30 -11.59 13.80
N PHE A 351 -11.21 -10.89 12.68
CA PHE A 351 -11.57 -11.31 11.33
C PHE A 351 -10.30 -11.42 10.48
N ILE A 352 -10.15 -12.48 9.69
CA ILE A 352 -8.94 -12.72 8.89
C ILE A 352 -9.32 -13.27 7.52
N CYS A 353 -8.87 -12.62 6.46
CA CYS A 353 -8.83 -13.15 5.11
C CYS A 353 -7.69 -14.19 5.03
N ASP A 354 -7.98 -15.47 5.27
CA ASP A 354 -7.01 -16.57 5.28
C ASP A 354 -7.73 -17.87 4.88
N ASP A 355 -7.52 -18.39 3.66
CA ASP A 355 -8.32 -19.50 3.06
C ASP A 355 -9.84 -19.21 3.09
N GLY A 356 -10.22 -18.02 2.60
CA GLY A 356 -11.55 -17.45 2.82
C GLY A 356 -11.56 -16.55 4.04
N LEU A 357 -12.68 -16.50 4.76
CA LEU A 357 -12.87 -15.66 5.94
C LEU A 357 -12.90 -16.51 7.21
N LYS A 358 -11.90 -16.37 8.08
CA LYS A 358 -11.83 -16.96 9.41
C LYS A 358 -12.15 -15.90 10.47
N ILE A 359 -12.98 -16.26 11.46
CA ILE A 359 -13.40 -15.33 12.52
C ILE A 359 -13.18 -15.97 13.88
N TYR A 360 -12.61 -15.24 14.82
CA TYR A 360 -12.17 -15.71 16.14
C TYR A 360 -12.53 -14.75 17.26
N LYS A 361 -12.63 -15.27 18.49
CA LYS A 361 -12.68 -14.43 19.69
C LYS A 361 -11.29 -14.20 20.28
N ALA A 362 -10.91 -12.94 20.45
CA ALA A 362 -9.55 -12.49 20.74
C ALA A 362 -9.23 -12.31 22.24
N ASP A 363 -10.21 -12.53 23.15
CA ASP A 363 -10.14 -12.37 24.63
C ASP A 363 -8.79 -12.70 25.28
N ASN A 364 -8.11 -13.74 24.79
CA ASN A 364 -6.77 -14.12 25.19
C ASN A 364 -5.96 -14.44 23.93
N PRO A 365 -4.89 -13.68 23.63
CA PRO A 365 -4.02 -13.94 22.49
C PRO A 365 -3.46 -15.37 22.42
N GLN A 366 -3.27 -16.05 23.56
CA GLN A 366 -2.75 -17.43 23.59
C GLN A 366 -3.80 -18.52 23.30
N THR A 367 -5.08 -18.18 23.10
CA THR A 367 -6.13 -19.17 22.77
C THR A 367 -6.93 -18.90 21.50
N ILE A 368 -6.54 -17.93 20.65
CA ILE A 368 -7.30 -17.51 19.45
C ILE A 368 -7.73 -18.73 18.61
N MET A 369 -6.82 -19.65 18.28
CA MET A 369 -7.13 -20.82 17.44
C MET A 369 -8.15 -21.80 18.04
N ALA A 370 -8.34 -21.79 19.36
CA ALA A 370 -9.38 -22.57 20.04
C ALA A 370 -10.74 -21.84 20.06
N ASN A 371 -10.75 -20.52 19.89
CA ASN A 371 -11.92 -19.65 19.98
C ASN A 371 -12.50 -19.30 18.59
N LYS A 372 -12.42 -20.19 17.60
CA LYS A 372 -12.94 -19.92 16.25
C LYS A 372 -14.47 -19.87 16.25
N LEU A 373 -15.01 -18.73 15.82
CA LEU A 373 -16.45 -18.46 15.71
C LEU A 373 -17.01 -18.93 14.37
N ALA A 374 -16.32 -18.60 13.27
CA ALA A 374 -16.74 -18.96 11.92
C ALA A 374 -15.56 -19.25 10.97
N HIS A 375 -15.86 -19.92 9.85
CA HIS A 375 -14.95 -20.09 8.72
C HIS A 375 -15.76 -20.28 7.43
N TYR A 376 -15.67 -19.32 6.50
CA TYR A 376 -16.25 -19.43 5.16
C TYR A 376 -15.10 -19.65 4.17
N THR A 377 -15.10 -20.76 3.44
CA THR A 377 -14.01 -21.16 2.53
C THR A 377 -14.31 -20.80 1.06
N ASN A 378 -13.31 -20.94 0.19
CA ASN A 378 -13.39 -20.72 -1.26
C ASN A 378 -13.61 -19.25 -1.68
N ILE A 379 -13.11 -18.30 -0.89
CA ILE A 379 -13.10 -16.87 -1.21
C ILE A 379 -11.62 -16.41 -1.17
N ASP A 380 -11.08 -15.81 -2.23
CA ASP A 380 -9.75 -15.17 -2.14
C ASP A 380 -9.94 -13.73 -1.62
N GLY A 381 -10.39 -13.65 -0.36
CA GLY A 381 -10.57 -12.41 0.38
C GLY A 381 -9.28 -11.60 0.35
N TYR A 382 -9.40 -10.30 0.10
CA TYR A 382 -8.27 -9.38 0.07
C TYR A 382 -8.25 -8.56 1.36
N ASP A 383 -9.37 -7.92 1.71
CA ASP A 383 -9.42 -6.92 2.77
C ASP A 383 -10.78 -6.88 3.52
N VAL A 384 -10.79 -6.33 4.74
CA VAL A 384 -11.93 -6.27 5.67
C VAL A 384 -12.08 -4.92 6.40
N ILE A 385 -13.35 -4.52 6.59
CA ILE A 385 -13.82 -3.52 7.56
C ILE A 385 -14.85 -4.18 8.48
N PRO A 386 -14.57 -4.42 9.77
CA PRO A 386 -15.61 -4.65 10.76
C PRO A 386 -16.14 -3.31 11.27
N PHE A 387 -17.45 -3.06 11.17
CA PHE A 387 -18.08 -1.87 11.75
C PHE A 387 -19.53 -2.12 12.18
N GLU A 388 -19.83 -1.81 13.45
CA GLU A 388 -21.19 -1.83 14.03
C GLU A 388 -22.01 -3.07 13.68
N ASN A 389 -21.39 -4.24 13.86
CA ASN A 389 -21.93 -5.57 13.60
C ASN A 389 -22.05 -5.96 12.11
N THR A 390 -21.60 -5.11 11.18
CA THR A 390 -21.47 -5.46 9.76
C THR A 390 -19.99 -5.58 9.38
N LEU A 391 -19.58 -6.76 8.94
CA LEU A 391 -18.28 -6.96 8.31
C LEU A 391 -18.44 -6.75 6.80
N MET A 392 -17.72 -5.79 6.24
CA MET A 392 -17.57 -5.59 4.80
C MET A 392 -16.23 -6.20 4.38
N MET A 393 -16.23 -7.21 3.51
CA MET A 393 -15.03 -7.89 3.03
C MET A 393 -14.95 -7.77 1.52
N ILE A 394 -13.85 -7.22 1.00
CA ILE A 394 -13.57 -7.19 -0.44
C ILE A 394 -12.67 -8.38 -0.82
N ALA A 395 -13.01 -9.04 -1.92
CA ALA A 395 -12.37 -10.24 -2.43
C ALA A 395 -12.18 -10.12 -3.95
N SER A 396 -11.50 -11.08 -4.58
CA SER A 396 -11.18 -11.04 -6.01
C SER A 396 -12.39 -11.17 -6.97
N ASP A 397 -13.57 -11.52 -6.47
CA ASP A 397 -14.81 -11.66 -7.23
C ASP A 397 -15.94 -10.72 -6.77
N GLY A 398 -15.74 -9.91 -5.71
CA GLY A 398 -16.76 -8.98 -5.23
C GLY A 398 -16.58 -8.50 -3.78
N ILE A 399 -17.60 -7.80 -3.28
CA ILE A 399 -17.69 -7.36 -1.89
C ILE A 399 -18.76 -8.19 -1.17
N TYR A 400 -18.32 -9.00 -0.23
CA TYR A 400 -19.17 -9.75 0.69
C TYR A 400 -19.53 -8.89 1.89
N GLN A 401 -20.73 -9.10 2.46
CA GLN A 401 -21.07 -8.55 3.76
C GLN A 401 -21.63 -9.62 4.69
N TYR A 402 -21.26 -9.54 5.97
CA TYR A 402 -21.69 -10.46 7.02
C TYR A 402 -22.23 -9.69 8.23
N ASP A 403 -23.36 -10.16 8.77
CA ASP A 403 -23.83 -9.76 10.10
C ASP A 403 -23.09 -10.58 11.17
N TYR A 404 -22.50 -9.90 12.15
CA TYR A 404 -21.87 -10.48 13.33
C TYR A 404 -22.51 -10.03 14.67
N SER A 405 -23.73 -9.49 14.63
CA SER A 405 -24.47 -9.00 15.83
C SER A 405 -24.79 -10.12 16.84
N ASP A 406 -24.92 -11.36 16.37
CA ASP A 406 -24.82 -12.57 17.20
C ASP A 406 -23.59 -13.38 16.79
N LEU A 407 -22.55 -13.40 17.64
CA LEU A 407 -21.33 -14.19 17.42
C LEU A 407 -21.57 -15.71 17.39
N ASN A 408 -22.76 -16.20 17.77
CA ASN A 408 -23.17 -17.59 17.61
C ASN A 408 -23.82 -17.88 16.25
N ASN A 409 -24.21 -16.85 15.51
CA ASN A 409 -24.90 -16.92 14.21
C ASN A 409 -24.38 -15.85 13.24
N ILE A 410 -23.05 -15.76 13.12
CA ILE A 410 -22.43 -14.94 12.06
C ILE A 410 -22.85 -15.51 10.71
N HIS A 411 -23.33 -14.67 9.79
CA HIS A 411 -23.83 -15.10 8.49
C HIS A 411 -23.70 -14.03 7.41
N GLN A 412 -23.59 -14.45 6.16
CA GLN A 412 -23.53 -13.55 5.01
C GLN A 412 -24.92 -12.91 4.78
N ILE A 413 -24.94 -11.59 4.58
CA ILE A 413 -26.14 -10.78 4.33
C ILE A 413 -26.20 -10.20 2.91
N SER A 414 -25.05 -10.00 2.24
CA SER A 414 -25.02 -9.61 0.81
C SER A 414 -23.78 -10.07 0.07
N PHE A 415 -23.80 -9.91 -1.25
CA PHE A 415 -22.64 -9.95 -2.13
C PHE A 415 -22.86 -8.97 -3.30
N LEU A 416 -21.90 -8.09 -3.56
CA LEU A 416 -21.85 -7.22 -4.72
C LEU A 416 -20.74 -7.72 -5.67
N PRO A 417 -21.06 -8.34 -6.81
CA PRO A 417 -20.05 -8.95 -7.68
C PRO A 417 -19.18 -7.91 -8.40
N MET A 418 -17.91 -8.25 -8.59
CA MET A 418 -17.03 -7.64 -9.58
C MET A 418 -17.27 -8.25 -10.97
N SER A 419 -16.88 -7.52 -12.00
CA SER A 419 -16.92 -8.00 -13.39
C SER A 419 -15.58 -8.58 -13.79
N ASN A 420 -15.56 -9.84 -14.22
CA ASN A 420 -14.36 -10.49 -14.74
C ASN A 420 -13.98 -9.85 -16.09
N GLU A 421 -12.81 -9.22 -16.18
CA GLU A 421 -12.23 -8.63 -17.41
C GLU A 421 -11.85 -9.68 -18.49
N LYS A 422 -12.37 -10.92 -18.40
CA LYS A 422 -12.06 -12.06 -19.29
C LYS A 422 -13.11 -12.30 -20.37
N GLU A 423 -13.59 -11.26 -21.04
CA GLU A 423 -14.51 -11.42 -22.18
C GLU A 423 -14.41 -10.29 -23.24
N GLU A 424 -13.20 -10.09 -23.80
CA GLU A 424 -12.99 -9.56 -25.17
C GLU A 424 -11.78 -10.23 -25.86
#